data_AF-A0A142WRL7-F1
#
_entry.id   AF-A0A142WRL7-F1
#
_cell.length_a   1.000
_cell.length_b   1.000
_cell.length_c   1.000
_cell.angle_alpha   90.00
_cell.angle_beta   90.00
_cell.angle_gamma   90.00
#
_symmetry.space_group_name_H-M   'P 1'
#
loop_
_entity.id
_entity.type
_entity.pdbx_description
1 polymer ?
#
loop_
_entity_poly.entity_id
_entity_poly.type
_entity_poly.pdbx_seq_one_letter_code
_entity_poly.pdbx_strand_id
1 'polypeptide(L)'
;MTVHDFPRETLTLKRIRSGDDGVFGHLFRSKEQLGVTCEDPWNDNRRGKSCIPTGRYLCVPHSGTKYKGVWEVNGVPGRSAILIHAGYTIDDTQGCILVGQTFGYLSEKPAVLNSRLTLAKLKKLLPDQFILGIQDATNLKPSKE
;
A
#
# COMPACT_ATOMS: atom_id res chain seq x y z
N MET A 1 -19.76 20.68 4.60
CA MET A 1 -19.24 19.35 4.96
C MET A 1 -19.30 19.23 6.46
N THR A 2 -20.24 18.47 7.00
CA THR A 2 -20.38 18.23 8.45
C THR A 2 -19.44 17.11 8.87
N VAL A 3 -18.90 17.21 10.08
CA VAL A 3 -17.91 16.33 10.72
C VAL A 3 -18.37 14.87 10.96
N HIS A 4 -19.43 14.41 10.31
CA HIS A 4 -20.06 13.10 10.54
C HIS A 4 -19.80 12.06 9.45
N ASP A 5 -19.15 12.43 8.34
CA ASP A 5 -18.99 11.54 7.18
C ASP A 5 -17.53 11.12 6.92
N PHE A 6 -16.63 11.36 7.87
CA PHE A 6 -15.27 10.83 7.80
C PHE A 6 -15.28 9.36 8.23
N PRO A 7 -14.72 8.43 7.44
CA PRO A 7 -14.67 7.03 7.84
C PRO A 7 -13.90 6.90 9.16
N ARG A 8 -14.52 6.24 10.13
CA ARG A 8 -13.94 6.04 11.47
C ARG A 8 -12.77 5.05 11.44
N GLU A 9 -12.73 4.18 10.45
CA GLU A 9 -11.71 3.15 10.32
C GLU A 9 -10.40 3.74 9.77
N THR A 10 -9.29 3.47 10.47
CA THR A 10 -7.95 3.87 10.05
C THR A 10 -7.03 2.66 10.00
N LEU A 11 -6.39 2.44 8.86
CA LEU A 11 -5.27 1.53 8.70
C LEU A 11 -3.96 2.28 8.72
N THR A 12 -2.91 1.62 9.22
CA THR A 12 -1.55 2.16 9.21
C THR A 12 -0.65 1.26 8.39
N LEU A 13 -0.07 1.78 7.32
CA LEU A 13 1.05 1.18 6.61
C LEU A 13 2.34 1.76 7.19
N LYS A 14 3.12 0.92 7.87
CA LYS A 14 4.44 1.27 8.39
C LYS A 14 5.52 0.66 7.49
N ARG A 15 6.20 1.48 6.70
CA ARG A 15 7.34 1.07 5.88
C ARG A 15 8.52 0.77 6.80
N ILE A 16 9.14 -0.38 6.62
CA ILE A 16 10.24 -0.89 7.46
C ILE A 16 11.54 -1.10 6.68
N ARG A 17 11.47 -1.18 5.35
CA ARG A 17 12.62 -1.28 4.45
C ARG A 17 12.36 -0.42 3.22
N SER A 18 13.38 0.28 2.76
CA SER A 18 13.38 1.05 1.53
C SER A 18 14.72 0.84 0.82
N GLY A 19 14.68 0.61 -0.49
CA GLY A 19 15.85 0.46 -1.35
C GLY A 19 15.42 0.35 -2.81
N ASP A 20 16.39 0.12 -3.69
CA ASP A 20 16.15 0.00 -5.14
C ASP A 20 15.32 -1.24 -5.52
N ASP A 21 15.28 -2.24 -4.63
CA ASP A 21 14.48 -3.46 -4.79
C ASP A 21 13.02 -3.31 -4.30
N GLY A 22 12.65 -2.13 -3.81
CA GLY A 22 11.30 -1.77 -3.40
C GLY A 22 11.21 -1.22 -1.97
N VAL A 23 9.99 -0.82 -1.62
CA VAL A 23 9.63 -0.40 -0.27
C VAL A 23 8.70 -1.43 0.34
N PHE A 24 9.05 -1.90 1.53
CA PHE A 24 8.34 -2.99 2.20
C PHE A 24 7.87 -2.53 3.57
N GLY A 25 6.65 -2.92 3.93
CA GLY A 25 6.01 -2.45 5.16
C GLY A 25 5.03 -3.43 5.76
N HIS A 26 4.57 -3.14 6.97
CA HIS A 26 3.49 -3.85 7.64
C HIS A 26 2.20 -3.02 7.59
N LEU A 27 1.08 -3.69 7.33
CA LEU A 27 -0.25 -3.08 7.35
C LEU A 27 -0.97 -3.45 8.64
N PHE A 28 -1.43 -2.45 9.39
CA PHE A 28 -2.08 -2.61 10.68
C PHE A 28 -3.50 -2.05 10.69
N ARG A 29 -4.38 -2.72 11.44
CA ARG A 29 -5.64 -2.17 11.95
C ARG A 29 -5.50 -2.04 13.45
N SER A 30 -5.45 -0.80 13.96
CA SER A 30 -5.07 -0.55 15.36
C SER A 30 -3.74 -1.24 15.72
N LYS A 31 -3.76 -2.29 16.54
CA LYS A 31 -2.57 -3.08 16.94
C LYS A 31 -2.46 -4.42 16.21
N GLU A 32 -3.48 -4.82 15.45
CA GLU A 32 -3.47 -6.08 14.71
C GLU A 32 -2.76 -5.90 13.37
N GLN A 33 -1.74 -6.71 13.11
CA GLN A 33 -1.11 -6.76 11.80
C GLN A 33 -1.99 -7.57 10.83
N LEU A 34 -2.50 -6.92 9.79
CA LEU A 34 -3.34 -7.56 8.78
C LEU A 34 -2.52 -8.26 7.69
N GLY A 35 -1.29 -7.78 7.43
CA GLY A 35 -0.39 -8.33 6.43
C GLY A 35 0.87 -7.48 6.24
N VAL A 36 1.57 -7.75 5.14
CA VAL A 36 2.74 -7.01 4.67
C VAL A 36 2.48 -6.37 3.32
N THR A 37 3.33 -5.42 2.93
CA THR A 37 3.20 -4.62 1.70
C THR A 37 4.50 -4.56 0.92
N CYS A 38 4.36 -4.36 -0.40
CA CYS A 38 5.45 -4.10 -1.35
C CYS A 38 5.02 -2.95 -2.28
N GLU A 39 5.90 -1.98 -2.47
CA GLU A 39 5.69 -0.79 -3.30
C GLU A 39 6.97 -0.53 -4.12
N ASP A 40 6.85 0.28 -5.18
CA ASP A 40 8.02 0.79 -5.91
C ASP A 40 8.99 1.56 -4.97
N PRO A 41 10.30 1.62 -5.29
CA PRO A 41 11.23 2.53 -4.64
C PRO A 41 10.73 3.98 -4.67
N TRP A 42 11.16 4.81 -3.71
CA TRP A 42 10.85 6.24 -3.78
C TRP A 42 11.59 6.89 -4.95
N ASN A 43 10.87 7.60 -5.80
CA ASN A 43 11.43 8.32 -6.96
C ASN A 43 10.71 9.66 -7.14
N ASP A 44 10.73 10.48 -6.09
CA ASP A 44 10.16 11.84 -6.07
C ASP A 44 8.70 11.89 -6.52
N ASN A 45 7.91 10.92 -6.05
CA ASN A 45 6.50 10.74 -6.40
C ASN A 45 6.22 10.66 -7.93
N ARG A 46 7.19 10.18 -8.72
CA ARG A 46 7.04 10.04 -10.17
C ARG A 46 5.96 9.02 -10.52
N ARG A 47 5.05 9.40 -11.44
CA ARG A 47 3.96 8.54 -11.89
C ARG A 47 4.49 7.22 -12.47
N GLY A 48 3.94 6.11 -11.98
CA GLY A 48 4.21 4.78 -12.52
C GLY A 48 5.54 4.14 -12.10
N LYS A 49 6.35 4.84 -11.28
CA LYS A 49 7.73 4.43 -10.95
C LYS A 49 8.15 4.82 -9.53
N SER A 50 7.18 5.05 -8.65
CA SER A 50 7.43 5.53 -7.28
C SER A 50 6.34 5.05 -6.36
N CYS A 51 6.69 4.68 -5.13
CA CYS A 51 5.71 4.69 -4.03
C CYS A 51 5.21 6.11 -3.78
N ILE A 52 4.09 6.23 -3.08
CA ILE A 52 3.45 7.53 -2.78
C ILE A 52 4.03 8.17 -1.51
N PRO A 53 3.89 9.50 -1.31
CA PRO A 53 4.42 10.16 -0.12
C PRO A 53 3.79 9.62 1.16
N THR A 54 4.51 9.71 2.28
CA THR A 54 3.90 9.51 3.60
C THR A 54 2.77 10.52 3.83
N GLY A 55 1.78 10.15 4.63
CA GLY A 55 0.60 10.99 4.81
C GLY A 55 -0.66 10.21 5.16
N ARG A 56 -1.80 10.89 5.09
CA ARG A 56 -3.12 10.29 5.34
C ARG A 56 -3.97 10.43 4.09
N TYR A 57 -4.48 9.30 3.61
CA TYR A 57 -5.22 9.24 2.37
C TYR A 57 -6.58 8.59 2.60
N LEU A 58 -7.61 9.08 1.91
CA LEU A 58 -8.90 8.42 1.87
C LEU A 58 -8.82 7.27 0.87
N CYS A 59 -9.11 6.06 1.32
CA CYS A 59 -9.29 4.90 0.45
C CYS A 59 -10.77 4.73 0.14
N VAL A 60 -11.13 4.59 -1.14
CA VAL A 60 -12.50 4.36 -1.60
C VAL A 60 -12.57 3.16 -2.54
N PRO A 61 -13.75 2.55 -2.79
CA PRO A 61 -13.86 1.47 -3.75
C PRO A 61 -13.43 1.93 -5.15
N HIS A 62 -12.56 1.16 -5.79
CA HIS A 62 -12.13 1.42 -7.16
C HIS A 62 -13.18 0.88 -8.15
N SER A 63 -13.55 1.70 -9.15
CA SER A 63 -14.58 1.38 -10.14
C SER A 63 -14.06 0.73 -11.43
N GLY A 64 -12.74 0.56 -11.57
CA GLY A 64 -12.13 0.03 -12.79
C GLY A 64 -12.39 -1.46 -13.04
N THR A 65 -12.15 -1.88 -14.29
CA THR A 65 -12.51 -3.22 -14.77
C THR A 65 -11.42 -4.28 -14.55
N LYS A 66 -10.14 -3.87 -14.54
CA LYS A 66 -8.97 -4.76 -14.40
C LYS A 66 -8.84 -5.31 -12.97
N TYR A 67 -8.88 -4.44 -11.96
CA TYR A 67 -8.77 -4.81 -10.56
C TYR A 67 -10.12 -4.59 -9.87
N LYS A 68 -10.88 -5.67 -9.69
CA LYS A 68 -12.24 -5.60 -9.11
C LYS A 68 -12.22 -5.72 -7.60
N GLY A 69 -13.08 -4.92 -6.94
CA GLY A 69 -13.28 -4.93 -5.49
C GLY A 69 -12.01 -4.62 -4.71
N VAL A 70 -11.19 -3.71 -5.23
CA VAL A 70 -10.02 -3.15 -4.54
C VAL A 70 -10.30 -1.71 -4.16
N TRP A 71 -9.40 -1.09 -3.42
CA TRP A 71 -9.49 0.32 -3.05
C TRP A 71 -8.52 1.17 -3.85
N GLU A 72 -8.94 2.39 -4.16
CA GLU A 72 -8.11 3.46 -4.69
C GLU A 72 -7.75 4.44 -3.57
N VAL A 73 -6.47 4.80 -3.49
CA VAL A 73 -5.90 5.76 -2.57
C VAL A 73 -6.03 7.16 -3.18
N ASN A 74 -6.97 7.94 -2.66
CA ASN A 74 -7.27 9.28 -3.16
C ASN A 74 -6.42 10.37 -2.50
N GLY A 75 -6.28 11.50 -3.20
CA GLY A 75 -5.58 12.68 -2.69
C GLY A 75 -4.06 12.60 -2.79
N VAL A 76 -3.53 11.66 -3.58
CA VAL A 76 -2.09 11.60 -3.88
C VAL A 76 -1.73 12.76 -4.83
N PRO A 77 -0.79 13.67 -4.46
CA PRO A 77 -0.47 14.82 -5.28
C PRO A 77 -0.01 14.41 -6.68
N GLY A 78 -0.69 14.94 -7.71
CA GLY A 78 -0.34 14.70 -9.12
C GLY A 78 -0.52 13.27 -9.61
N ARG A 79 -1.20 12.39 -8.84
CA ARG A 79 -1.39 10.98 -9.19
C ARG A 79 -2.82 10.52 -8.91
N SER A 80 -3.25 9.53 -9.68
CA SER A 80 -4.53 8.85 -9.55
C SER A 80 -4.34 7.35 -9.79
N ALA A 81 -5.39 6.56 -9.59
CA ALA A 81 -5.38 5.11 -9.80
C ALA A 81 -4.27 4.39 -9.01
N ILE A 82 -3.98 4.89 -7.79
CA ILE A 82 -3.09 4.22 -6.86
C ILE A 82 -3.92 3.19 -6.10
N LEU A 83 -3.70 1.91 -6.36
CA LEU A 83 -4.57 0.85 -5.86
C LEU A 83 -3.91 0.06 -4.73
N ILE A 84 -4.72 -0.53 -3.85
CA ILE A 84 -4.29 -1.59 -2.93
C ILE A 84 -4.71 -2.93 -3.53
N HIS A 85 -3.78 -3.70 -4.07
CA HIS A 85 -4.11 -4.93 -4.81
C HIS A 85 -3.13 -6.08 -4.59
N ALA A 86 -3.48 -7.26 -5.11
CA ALA A 86 -2.61 -8.42 -5.08
C ALA A 86 -1.52 -8.31 -6.15
N GLY A 87 -0.31 -8.65 -5.76
CA GLY A 87 0.92 -8.76 -6.56
C GLY A 87 2.02 -9.31 -5.65
N TYR A 88 3.20 -9.59 -6.19
CA TYR A 88 4.28 -10.22 -5.43
C TYR A 88 5.51 -9.33 -5.33
N THR A 89 5.98 -8.81 -6.46
CA THR A 89 7.22 -8.02 -6.55
C THR A 89 6.97 -6.64 -7.11
N ILE A 90 7.99 -5.78 -7.14
CA ILE A 90 7.87 -4.45 -7.76
C ILE A 90 7.46 -4.51 -9.24
N ASP A 91 7.71 -5.63 -9.94
CA ASP A 91 7.28 -5.82 -11.34
C ASP A 91 5.74 -5.88 -11.49
N ASP A 92 5.02 -6.19 -10.40
CA ASP A 92 3.56 -6.27 -10.38
C ASP A 92 2.88 -4.93 -10.07
N THR A 93 3.65 -3.86 -9.87
CA THR A 93 3.14 -2.54 -9.53
C THR A 93 3.70 -1.44 -10.42
N GLN A 94 2.96 -0.35 -10.52
CA GLN A 94 3.37 0.90 -11.15
C GLN A 94 3.01 2.05 -10.19
N GLY A 95 3.48 1.88 -8.96
CA GLY A 95 3.27 2.76 -7.82
C GLY A 95 1.99 2.54 -7.01
N CYS A 96 1.32 1.40 -7.24
CA CYS A 96 0.30 0.85 -6.35
C CYS A 96 0.94 0.21 -5.11
N ILE A 97 0.11 -0.10 -4.12
CA ILE A 97 0.49 -0.81 -2.89
C ILE A 97 0.08 -2.28 -3.05
N LEU A 98 1.08 -3.16 -3.11
CA LEU A 98 0.84 -4.61 -3.11
C LEU A 98 0.65 -5.10 -1.69
N VAL A 99 -0.23 -6.09 -1.49
CA VAL A 99 -0.45 -6.72 -0.18
C VAL A 99 -0.14 -8.22 -0.21
N GLY A 100 0.44 -8.72 0.87
CA GLY A 100 0.68 -10.16 1.08
C GLY A 100 0.69 -10.54 2.55
N GLN A 101 0.84 -11.83 2.83
CA GLN A 101 0.78 -12.39 4.19
C GLN A 101 2.15 -12.34 4.87
N THR A 102 3.19 -12.67 4.13
CA THR A 102 4.58 -12.73 4.60
C THR A 102 5.53 -12.13 3.57
N PHE A 103 6.69 -11.68 4.04
CA PHE A 103 7.81 -11.38 3.15
C PHE A 103 8.42 -12.67 2.62
N GLY A 104 9.08 -12.59 1.47
CA GLY A 104 9.81 -13.71 0.87
C GLY A 104 10.58 -13.25 -0.37
N TYR A 105 10.91 -14.20 -1.23
CA TYR A 105 11.59 -13.96 -2.49
C TYR A 105 10.92 -14.76 -3.62
N LEU A 106 10.92 -14.20 -4.83
CA LEU A 106 10.54 -14.88 -6.07
C LEU A 106 11.62 -14.64 -7.11
N SER A 107 12.28 -15.71 -7.57
CA SER A 107 13.39 -15.60 -8.54
C SER A 107 14.45 -14.59 -8.10
N GLU A 108 14.93 -14.72 -6.85
CA GLU A 108 15.89 -13.81 -6.20
C GLU A 108 15.42 -12.37 -5.98
N LYS A 109 14.18 -12.01 -6.34
CA LYS A 109 13.61 -10.69 -6.07
C LYS A 109 12.84 -10.66 -4.74
N PRO A 110 13.04 -9.65 -3.88
CA PRO A 110 12.20 -9.49 -2.70
C PRO A 110 10.73 -9.38 -3.06
N ALA A 111 9.89 -10.05 -2.29
CA ALA A 111 8.48 -10.22 -2.59
C ALA A 111 7.61 -10.20 -1.32
N VAL A 112 6.30 -10.01 -1.54
CA VAL A 112 5.26 -10.41 -0.61
C VAL A 112 4.55 -11.66 -1.14
N LEU A 113 4.27 -12.61 -0.26
CA LEU A 113 3.70 -13.92 -0.64
C LEU A 113 2.22 -14.02 -0.24
N ASN A 114 1.50 -14.99 -0.80
CA ASN A 114 0.08 -15.25 -0.56
C ASN A 114 -0.85 -14.03 -0.83
N SER A 115 -0.48 -13.18 -1.79
CA SER A 115 -1.14 -11.89 -2.03
C SER A 115 -2.64 -11.97 -2.31
N ARG A 116 -3.09 -12.96 -3.10
CA ARG A 116 -4.52 -13.16 -3.38
C ARG A 116 -5.33 -13.55 -2.14
N LEU A 117 -4.78 -14.42 -1.30
CA LEU A 117 -5.42 -14.82 -0.04
C LEU A 117 -5.50 -13.64 0.92
N THR A 118 -4.42 -12.86 1.05
CA THR A 118 -4.40 -11.65 1.87
C THR A 118 -5.42 -10.64 1.37
N LEU A 119 -5.46 -10.35 0.06
CA LEU A 119 -6.44 -9.43 -0.49
C LEU A 119 -7.88 -9.89 -0.22
N ALA A 120 -8.18 -11.19 -0.38
CA ALA A 120 -9.50 -11.74 -0.07
C ALA A 120 -9.85 -11.61 1.42
N LYS A 121 -8.88 -11.80 2.33
CA LYS A 121 -9.04 -11.57 3.77
C LYS A 121 -9.35 -10.09 4.04
N LEU A 122 -8.58 -9.17 3.46
CA LEU A 122 -8.80 -7.72 3.64
C LEU A 122 -10.19 -7.30 3.19
N LYS A 123 -10.67 -7.77 2.04
CA LYS A 123 -12.04 -7.49 1.53
C LYS A 123 -13.16 -7.93 2.47
N LYS A 124 -12.93 -8.99 3.26
CA LYS A 124 -13.92 -9.46 4.24
C LYS A 124 -13.88 -8.65 5.55
N LEU A 125 -12.72 -8.09 5.90
CA LEU A 125 -12.49 -7.44 7.19
C LEU A 125 -12.67 -5.93 7.15
N LEU A 126 -12.39 -5.31 6.02
CA LEU A 126 -12.33 -3.86 5.86
C LEU A 126 -13.63 -3.32 5.27
N PRO A 127 -14.03 -2.10 5.68
CA PRO A 127 -15.13 -1.40 5.04
C PRO A 127 -14.76 -0.93 3.63
N ASP A 128 -15.77 -0.49 2.88
CA ASP A 128 -15.61 0.12 1.56
C ASP A 128 -14.75 1.39 1.59
N GLN A 129 -14.80 2.15 2.68
CA GLN A 129 -14.02 3.37 2.86
C GLN A 129 -13.29 3.40 4.20
N PHE A 130 -12.02 3.80 4.19
CA PHE A 130 -11.18 3.94 5.38
C PHE A 130 -10.07 4.95 5.13
N ILE A 131 -9.42 5.42 6.20
CA ILE A 131 -8.21 6.23 6.10
C ILE A 131 -6.98 5.33 6.12
N LEU A 132 -6.07 5.53 5.17
CA LEU A 132 -4.74 4.93 5.18
C LEU A 132 -3.71 5.96 5.64
N GLY A 133 -3.13 5.73 6.82
CA GLY A 133 -1.94 6.43 7.28
C GLY A 133 -0.68 5.71 6.82
N ILE A 134 0.19 6.41 6.08
CA ILE A 134 1.48 5.90 5.62
C ILE A 134 2.59 6.59 6.40
N GLN A 135 3.46 5.80 7.00
CA GLN A 135 4.59 6.27 7.80
C GLN A 135 5.85 5.44 7.54
N ASP A 136 7.00 6.08 7.58
CA ASP A 136 8.30 5.41 7.57
C ASP A 136 8.73 5.07 8.99
N ALA A 137 9.36 3.90 9.18
CA ALA A 137 10.08 3.62 10.41
C ALA A 137 11.23 4.63 10.58
N THR A 138 11.47 5.07 11.81
CA THR A 138 12.33 6.22 12.19
C THR A 138 13.81 6.12 11.80
N ASN A 139 14.24 5.10 11.06
CA ASN A 139 15.63 4.89 10.63
C ASN A 139 15.77 4.60 9.12
N LEU A 140 14.73 4.80 8.31
CA LEU A 140 14.82 4.75 6.86
C LEU A 140 15.42 6.06 6.33
N LYS A 141 16.72 6.29 6.55
CA LYS A 141 17.43 7.31 5.78
C LYS A 141 17.46 6.82 4.31
N PRO A 142 17.11 7.66 3.32
CA PRO A 142 17.38 7.29 1.94
C PRO A 142 18.88 7.07 1.80
N SER A 143 19.29 5.90 1.29
CA SER A 143 20.63 5.72 0.77
C SER A 143 20.77 6.60 -0.47
N LYS A 144 21.21 7.84 -0.26
CA LYS A 144 21.81 8.69 -1.27
C LYS A 144 23.17 9.13 -0.75
N GLU A 145 24.21 8.45 -1.21
CA GLU A 145 25.48 9.08 -1.60
C GLU A 145 25.61 8.94 -3.11
#